data_AF-A0A1Q9MYB4-F1
#
_entry.id   AF-A0A1Q9MYB4-F1
#
_cell.length_a   1.000
_cell.length_b   1.000
_cell.length_c   1.000
_cell.angle_alpha   90.00
_cell.angle_beta   90.00
_cell.angle_gamma   90.00
#
_symmetry.space_group_name_H-M   'P 1'
#
loop_
_entity.id
_entity.type
_entity.pdbx_description
1 polymer ?
#
loop_
_entity_poly.entity_id
_entity_poly.type
_entity_poly.pdbx_seq_one_letter_code
_entity_poly.pdbx_strand_id
1 'polypeptide(L)'
;MGKSSQEKINFVYKLLKEGIPYRDIQTKLKDKFGNGISNTTLIRINARVLRDQTLEVRIQQLEEELALFKRLYFELLEKVRDNDKSISKLNEEGHKNNIN
;
A
#
# COMPACT_ATOMS: atom_id res chain seq x y z
N MET A 1 27.33 -17.07 -27.98
CA MET A 1 25.95 -16.99 -27.48
C MET A 1 25.80 -15.70 -26.68
N GLY A 2 25.09 -14.71 -27.20
CA GLY A 2 24.87 -13.45 -26.48
C GLY A 2 23.98 -13.69 -25.27
N LYS A 3 24.38 -13.22 -24.09
CA LYS A 3 23.55 -13.23 -22.87
C LYS A 3 22.19 -12.60 -23.20
N SER A 4 21.11 -13.24 -22.80
CA SER A 4 19.76 -12.88 -23.25
C SER A 4 19.41 -11.46 -22.78
N SER A 5 18.74 -10.68 -23.63
CA SER A 5 18.21 -9.36 -23.29
C SER A 5 17.39 -9.39 -21.98
N GLN A 6 16.73 -10.51 -21.70
CA GLN A 6 15.96 -10.70 -20.48
C GLN A 6 16.83 -10.79 -19.22
N GLU A 7 18.02 -11.39 -19.29
CA GLU A 7 18.92 -11.52 -18.14
C GLU A 7 19.44 -10.15 -17.70
N LYS A 8 19.72 -9.27 -18.66
CA LYS A 8 20.10 -7.88 -18.38
C LYS A 8 18.95 -7.12 -17.72
N ILE A 9 17.73 -7.26 -18.23
CA ILE A 9 16.54 -6.63 -17.66
C ILE A 9 16.33 -7.09 -16.22
N ASN A 10 16.39 -8.40 -15.96
CA ASN A 10 16.26 -8.96 -14.62
C ASN A 10 17.37 -8.46 -13.68
N PHE A 11 18.60 -8.32 -14.19
CA PHE A 11 19.70 -7.75 -13.42
C PHE A 11 19.48 -6.27 -13.08
N VAL A 12 18.95 -5.48 -14.02
CA VAL A 12 18.57 -4.08 -13.74
C VAL A 12 17.53 -4.00 -12.64
N TYR A 13 16.48 -4.81 -12.68
CA TYR A 13 15.48 -4.85 -11.61
C TYR A 13 16.11 -5.18 -10.26
N LYS A 14 17.04 -6.14 -10.23
CA LYS A 14 17.79 -6.46 -9.01
C LYS A 14 18.57 -5.26 -8.48
N LEU A 15 19.34 -4.58 -9.33
CA LEU A 15 20.14 -3.42 -8.94
C LEU A 15 19.27 -2.25 -8.43
N LEU A 16 18.14 -1.99 -9.07
CA LEU A 16 17.21 -0.95 -8.62
C LEU A 16 16.59 -1.28 -7.26
N LYS A 17 16.26 -2.55 -7.01
CA LYS A 17 15.79 -3.01 -5.68
C LYS A 17 16.86 -2.89 -4.60
N GLU A 18 18.14 -3.07 -4.97
CA GLU A 18 19.29 -2.85 -4.07
C GLU A 18 19.59 -1.36 -3.85
N GLY A 19 18.82 -0.44 -4.43
CA GLY A 19 19.01 1.00 -4.27
C GLY A 19 20.19 1.56 -5.06
N ILE A 20 20.71 0.82 -6.05
CA ILE A 20 21.79 1.31 -6.89
C ILE A 20 21.30 2.50 -7.73
N PRO A 21 22.00 3.65 -7.70
CA PRO A 21 21.62 4.80 -8.49
C PRO A 21 21.57 4.47 -9.98
N TYR A 22 20.54 5.00 -10.66
CA TYR A 22 20.36 4.85 -12.12
C TYR A 22 21.64 5.13 -12.92
N ARG A 23 22.42 6.14 -12.47
CA ARG A 23 23.68 6.57 -13.10
C ARG A 23 24.73 5.46 -13.15
N ASP A 24 24.71 4.54 -12.19
CA ASP A 24 25.74 3.50 -12.02
C ASP A 24 25.34 2.17 -12.66
N ILE A 25 24.07 2.01 -13.03
CA ILE A 25 23.53 0.75 -13.58
C ILE A 25 24.18 0.40 -14.91
N GLN A 26 24.44 1.40 -15.77
CA GLN A 26 25.12 1.17 -17.05
C GLN A 26 26.54 0.61 -16.86
N THR A 27 27.27 1.10 -15.86
CA THR A 27 28.59 0.60 -15.50
C THR A 27 28.51 -0.85 -15.04
N LYS A 28 27.62 -1.16 -14.09
CA LYS A 28 27.43 -2.53 -13.59
C LYS A 28 26.97 -3.52 -14.68
N LEU A 29 26.20 -3.05 -15.66
CA LEU A 29 25.81 -3.86 -16.82
C LEU A 29 27.01 -4.16 -17.73
N LYS A 30 27.86 -3.16 -18.00
CA LYS A 30 29.08 -3.36 -18.78
C LYS A 30 30.04 -4.32 -18.06
N ASP A 31 30.21 -4.18 -16.75
CA ASP A 31 31.08 -5.04 -15.96
C ASP A 31 30.63 -6.51 -16.01
N LYS A 32 29.33 -6.77 -15.91
CA LYS A 32 28.78 -8.14 -15.86
C LYS A 32 28.54 -8.77 -17.24
N PHE A 33 28.12 -7.98 -18.22
CA PHE A 33 27.66 -8.48 -19.52
C PHE A 33 28.56 -8.04 -20.69
N GLY A 34 29.56 -7.20 -20.46
CA GLY A 34 30.43 -6.61 -21.48
C GLY A 34 29.79 -5.43 -22.24
N ASN A 35 28.48 -5.23 -22.07
CA ASN A 35 27.73 -4.17 -22.73
C ASN A 35 26.47 -3.78 -21.94
N GLY A 36 26.02 -2.55 -22.17
CA GLY A 36 24.83 -1.99 -21.54
C GLY A 36 23.50 -2.45 -22.15
N ILE A 37 22.46 -1.69 -21.81
CA ILE A 37 21.15 -1.69 -22.50
C ILE A 37 20.87 -0.28 -23.01
N SER A 38 19.85 -0.13 -23.87
CA SER A 38 19.47 1.21 -24.33
C SER A 38 19.00 2.08 -23.17
N ASN A 39 19.36 3.37 -23.18
CA ASN A 39 18.90 4.32 -22.17
C ASN A 39 17.37 4.39 -22.11
N THR A 40 16.68 4.29 -23.24
CA THR A 40 15.21 4.24 -23.29
C THR A 40 14.63 3.03 -22.56
N THR A 41 15.28 1.87 -22.64
CA THR A 41 14.87 0.67 -21.91
C THR A 41 15.13 0.85 -20.41
N LEU A 42 16.30 1.38 -20.05
CA LEU A 42 16.62 1.65 -18.64
C LEU A 42 15.66 2.67 -18.01
N ILE A 43 15.29 3.73 -18.74
CA ILE A 43 14.29 4.73 -18.31
C ILE A 43 12.93 4.08 -18.08
N ARG A 44 12.45 3.25 -19.02
CA ARG A 44 11.17 2.54 -18.86
C ARG A 44 11.16 1.61 -17.65
N ILE A 45 12.27 0.89 -17.42
CA ILE A 45 12.40 0.01 -16.25
C ILE A 45 12.38 0.83 -14.96
N ASN A 46 13.16 1.92 -14.89
CA ASN A 46 13.21 2.79 -13.72
C ASN A 46 11.84 3.42 -13.41
N ALA A 47 11.15 3.93 -14.44
CA ALA A 47 9.81 4.49 -14.29
C ALA A 47 8.79 3.45 -13.78
N ARG A 48 8.91 2.20 -14.21
CA ARG A 48 8.08 1.11 -13.71
C ARG A 48 8.36 0.82 -12.23
N VAL A 49 9.63 0.69 -11.84
CA VAL A 49 10.00 0.45 -10.43
C VAL A 49 9.51 1.58 -9.52
N LEU A 50 9.68 2.84 -9.93
CA LEU A 50 9.17 3.99 -9.17
C LEU A 50 7.65 3.97 -9.04
N ARG A 51 6.93 3.59 -10.10
CA ARG A 51 5.47 3.41 -10.06
C ARG A 51 5.07 2.31 -9.10
N ASP A 52 5.74 1.16 -9.15
CA ASP A 52 5.46 0.02 -8.28
C ASP A 52 5.66 0.43 -6.79
N GLN A 53 6.76 1.14 -6.47
CA GLN A 53 7.00 1.69 -5.13
C GLN A 53 5.91 2.69 -4.70
N THR A 54 5.48 3.57 -5.61
CA THR A 54 4.41 4.54 -5.33
C THR A 54 3.08 3.84 -5.03
N LEU A 55 2.77 2.78 -5.79
CA LEU A 55 1.56 1.98 -5.58
C LEU A 55 1.61 1.21 -4.27
N GLU A 56 2.76 0.64 -3.90
CA GLU A 56 2.95 -0.04 -2.60
C GLU A 56 2.66 0.92 -1.44
N VAL A 57 3.21 2.14 -1.47
CA VAL A 57 2.92 3.16 -0.46
C VAL A 57 1.44 3.52 -0.42
N ARG A 58 0.77 3.66 -1.59
CA ARG A 58 -0.65 3.99 -1.64
C ARG A 58 -1.53 2.86 -1.11
N ILE A 59 -1.17 1.60 -1.35
CA ILE A 59 -1.87 0.44 -0.79
C ILE A 59 -1.79 0.49 0.73
N GLN A 60 -0.60 0.69 1.29
CA GLN A 60 -0.43 0.77 2.73
C GLN A 60 -1.29 1.89 3.36
N GLN A 61 -1.30 3.07 2.73
CA GLN A 61 -2.16 4.18 3.18
C GLN A 61 -3.65 3.81 3.15
N LEU A 62 -4.11 3.17 2.08
CA LEU A 62 -5.51 2.74 1.96
C LEU A 62 -5.88 1.68 2.99
N GLU A 63 -4.96 0.78 3.35
CA GLU A 63 -5.16 -0.20 4.41
C GLU A 63 -5.31 0.47 5.79
N GLU A 64 -4.49 1.48 6.08
CA GLU A 64 -4.58 2.30 7.29
C GLU A 64 -5.90 3.10 7.34
N GLU A 65 -6.28 3.75 6.24
CA GLU A 65 -7.56 4.47 6.09
C GLU A 65 -8.74 3.51 6.35
N LEU A 66 -8.73 2.33 5.73
CA LEU A 66 -9.79 1.32 5.90
C LEU A 66 -9.87 0.81 7.34
N ALA A 67 -8.72 0.60 8.00
CA ALA A 67 -8.69 0.18 9.40
C ALA A 67 -9.32 1.24 10.31
N LEU A 68 -9.01 2.53 10.07
CA LEU A 68 -9.62 3.64 10.78
C LEU A 68 -11.14 3.70 10.55
N PHE A 69 -11.59 3.58 9.30
CA PHE A 69 -13.03 3.57 8.98
C PHE A 69 -13.76 2.44 9.70
N LYS A 70 -13.22 1.22 9.70
CA LYS A 70 -13.81 0.09 10.43
C LYS A 70 -13.93 0.37 11.92
N ARG A 71 -12.87 0.92 12.52
CA ARG A 71 -12.87 1.29 13.94
C ARG A 71 -13.97 2.31 14.26
N LEU A 72 -14.04 3.41 13.51
CA LEU A 72 -15.04 4.45 13.70
C LEU A 72 -16.47 3.92 13.50
N TYR A 73 -16.66 3.03 12.52
CA TYR A 73 -17.94 2.37 12.28
C TYR A 73 -18.41 1.57 13.51
N PHE A 74 -17.53 0.75 14.10
CA PHE A 74 -17.87 -0.01 15.30
C PHE A 74 -18.08 0.88 16.53
N GLU A 75 -17.26 1.92 16.72
CA GLU A 75 -17.47 2.89 17.80
C GLU A 75 -18.84 3.58 17.69
N LEU A 76 -19.26 3.95 16.48
CA LEU A 76 -20.58 4.52 16.23
C LEU A 76 -21.71 3.53 16.54
N LEU A 77 -21.59 2.28 16.09
CA LEU A 77 -22.57 1.23 16.39
C LEU A 77 -22.72 1.00 17.89
N GLU A 78 -21.62 0.99 18.63
CA GLU A 78 -21.66 0.87 20.10
C GLU A 78 -22.39 2.05 20.73
N LYS A 79 -22.10 3.28 20.30
CA LYS A 79 -22.78 4.48 20.79
C LYS A 79 -24.28 4.47 20.51
N VAL A 80 -24.69 4.05 19.32
CA VAL A 80 -26.12 3.92 18.97
C VAL A 80 -26.79 2.87 19.86
N ARG A 81 -26.16 1.70 20.02
CA ARG A 81 -26.69 0.62 20.87
C ARG A 81 -26.83 1.04 22.33
N ASP A 82 -25.87 1.78 22.85
CA ASP A 82 -25.90 2.25 24.24
C ASP A 82 -26.97 3.32 24.45
N ASN A 83 -27.20 4.19 23.46
CA ASN A 83 -28.33 5.12 23.45
C ASN A 83 -29.68 4.38 23.44
N ASP A 84 -29.86 3.40 22.56
CA ASP A 84 -31.10 2.63 22.47
C ASP A 84 -31.43 1.93 23.81
N LYS A 85 -30.42 1.33 24.45
CA LYS A 85 -30.56 0.73 25.80
C LYS A 85 -30.89 1.74 26.89
N SER A 86 -30.40 2.97 26.76
CA SER A 86 -30.67 4.04 27.73
C SER A 86 -32.11 4.54 27.58
N ILE A 87 -32.59 4.68 26.34
CA ILE A 87 -33.97 5.07 26.01
C ILE A 87 -34.96 3.99 26.47
N SER A 88 -34.66 2.70 26.25
CA SER A 88 -35.56 1.62 26.67
C SER A 88 -35.73 1.55 28.19
N LYS A 89 -34.65 1.75 28.96
CA LYS A 89 -34.72 1.83 30.43
C LYS A 89 -35.60 2.99 30.93
N LEU A 90 -35.45 4.17 30.33
CA LEU A 90 -36.26 5.34 30.69
C LEU A 90 -37.76 5.10 30.42
N ASN A 91 -38.10 4.41 29.33
CA ASN A 91 -39.49 4.06 29.01
C ASN A 91 -40.08 3.04 29.99
N GLU A 92 -39.29 2.05 30.45
CA GLU A 92 -39.74 1.07 31.45
C GLU A 92 -39.97 1.70 32.83
N GLU A 93 -39.12 2.64 33.26
CA GLU A 93 -39.28 3.37 34.52
C GLU A 93 -40.47 4.34 34.48
N GLY A 94 -40.68 5.04 33.36
CA GLY A 94 -41.85 5.90 33.15
C GLY A 94 -43.17 5.14 33.21
N HIS A 95 -43.22 3.91 32.67
CA HIS A 95 -44.41 3.06 32.76
C HIS A 95 -44.69 2.57 34.18
N LYS A 96 -43.66 2.22 34.98
CA LYS A 96 -43.84 1.80 36.38
C LYS A 96 -44.35 2.93 37.28
N ASN A 97 -43.92 4.16 37.03
CA ASN A 97 -44.35 5.33 37.81
C ASN A 97 -45.78 5.81 37.47
N ASN A 98 -46.34 5.41 36.33
CA ASN A 98 -47.71 5.76 35.92
C ASN A 98 -48.79 4.74 36.34
N ILE A 99 -48.39 3.63 36.97
CA ILE A 99 -49.30 2.54 37.40
C ILE A 99 -49.51 2.53 38.93
N ASN A 100 -48.79 3.38 39.69
CA ASN A 100 -49.00 3.64 41.12
C ASN A 100 -49.67 5.00 41.33
#